data_AF-B6YRW7-F1
#
_entry.id   AF-B6YRW7-F1
#
_cell.length_a   1.000
_cell.length_b   1.000
_cell.length_c   1.000
_cell.angle_alpha   90.00
_cell.angle_beta   90.00
_cell.angle_gamma   90.00
#
_symmetry.space_group_name_H-M   'P 1'
#
loop_
_entity.id
_entity.type
_entity.pdbx_description
1 polymer ?
#
loop_
_entity_poly.entity_id
_entity_poly.type
_entity_poly.pdbx_seq_one_letter_code
_entity_poly.pdbx_strand_id
1 'polypeptide(L)' 'MNGKKTYIVRLSSDTIEELARHEKDSNPSCLDRIKRMLNDLAINPRRYGIGKPKPLKHRGGDVWSRRIDERYRMAYEI' A
#
# COMPACT_ATOMS: atom_id res chain seq x y z
N MET A 1 -12.38 9.63 24.67
CA MET A 1 -11.70 10.18 23.47
C MET A 1 -10.80 9.08 22.90
N ASN A 2 -11.23 8.35 21.88
CA ASN A 2 -10.41 7.29 21.28
C ASN A 2 -9.32 7.94 20.42
N GLY A 3 -8.08 7.94 20.91
CA GLY A 3 -6.93 8.45 20.19
C GLY A 3 -6.78 7.75 18.84
N LYS A 4 -6.78 8.53 17.76
CA LYS A 4 -6.61 8.02 16.39
C LYS A 4 -5.19 7.48 16.27
N LYS A 5 -5.02 6.15 16.26
CA LYS A 5 -3.71 5.52 16.04
C LYS A 5 -3.24 5.83 14.62
N THR A 6 -2.05 6.40 14.50
CA THR A 6 -1.35 6.61 13.23
C THR A 6 -0.21 5.60 13.11
N TYR A 7 0.04 5.13 11.89
CA TYR A 7 1.07 4.14 11.56
C TYR A 7 2.21 4.82 10.79
N ILE A 8 3.44 4.38 11.04
CA ILE A 8 4.60 4.77 10.24
C ILE A 8 4.73 3.77 9.10
N VAL A 9 4.67 4.26 7.86
CA VAL A 9 4.83 3.44 6.67
C VAL A 9 6.32 3.34 6.32
N ARG A 10 6.85 2.12 6.25
CA ARG A 10 8.22 1.84 5.82
C ARG A 10 8.17 1.10 4.49
N LEU A 11 9.04 1.49 3.56
CA LEU A 11 9.19 0.84 2.26
C LEU A 11 10.38 -0.12 2.32
N SER A 12 10.23 -1.32 1.75
CA SER A 12 11.36 -2.21 1.50
C SER A 12 12.24 -1.67 0.37
N SER A 13 13.48 -2.16 0.30
CA SER A 13 14.39 -1.93 -0.84
C SER A 13 13.71 -2.28 -2.17
N ASP A 14 13.06 -3.43 -2.24
CA ASP A 14 12.41 -3.94 -3.45
C ASP A 14 11.27 -3.01 -3.90
N THR A 15 10.55 -2.43 -2.93
CA THR A 15 9.48 -1.45 -3.23
C THR A 15 10.07 -0.18 -3.83
N ILE A 16 11.20 0.30 -3.31
CA ILE A 16 11.87 1.51 -3.81
C ILE A 16 12.32 1.29 -5.25
N GLU A 17 12.90 0.13 -5.56
CA GLU A 17 13.33 -0.23 -6.92
C GLU A 17 12.14 -0.34 -7.89
N GLU A 18 11.01 -0.89 -7.44
CA GLU A 18 9.80 -0.99 -8.27
C GLU A 18 9.16 0.38 -8.54
N LEU A 19 9.17 1.30 -7.57
CA LEU A 19 8.73 2.67 -7.80
C LEU A 19 9.60 3.40 -8.82
N ALA A 20 10.93 3.23 -8.75
CA ALA A 20 11.85 3.81 -9.72
C ALA A 20 11.61 3.28 -11.15
N ARG A 21 11.26 2.00 -11.30
CA ARG A 21 10.87 1.43 -12.60
C ARG A 21 9.59 2.07 -13.13
N HIS A 22 8.57 2.24 -12.30
CA HIS A 22 7.32 2.90 -12.70
C HIS A 22 7.48 4.37 -13.09
N GLU A 23 8.43 5.08 -12.48
CA GLU A 23 8.80 6.44 -12.87
C GLU A 23 9.46 6.48 -14.24
N LYS A 24 10.40 5.57 -14.50
CA LYS A 24 11.06 5.45 -15.82
C LYS A 24 10.08 5.10 -16.94
N ASP A 25 9.10 4.24 -16.65
CA ASP A 25 8.07 3.82 -17.61
C ASP A 25 7.00 4.90 -17.88
N SER A 26 7.15 6.10 -17.31
CA SER A 26 6.21 7.23 -17.49
C SER A 26 4.76 6.85 -17.17
N ASN A 27 4.53 6.18 -16.03
CA ASN A 27 3.19 5.84 -15.55
C ASN A 27 2.75 6.75 -14.38
N PRO A 28 2.47 8.05 -14.63
CA PRO A 28 2.21 9.02 -13.58
C PRO A 28 0.92 8.72 -12.80
N SER A 29 -0.08 8.09 -13.43
CA SER A 29 -1.34 7.73 -12.78
C SER A 29 -1.15 6.61 -11.75
N CYS A 30 -0.27 5.64 -12.02
CA CYS A 30 0.10 4.61 -11.05
C CYS A 30 0.83 5.23 -9.85
N LEU A 31 1.81 6.11 -10.10
CA LEU A 31 2.58 6.75 -9.03
C LEU A 31 1.72 7.66 -8.14
N ASP A 32 0.84 8.49 -8.71
CA ASP A 32 -0.08 9.32 -7.92
C ASP A 32 -0.98 8.46 -7.03
N ARG A 33 -1.50 7.37 -7.60
CA ARG A 33 -2.33 6.42 -6.86
C ARG A 33 -1.58 5.77 -5.70
N ILE A 34 -0.32 5.35 -5.91
CA ILE A 34 0.51 4.79 -4.84
C ILE A 34 0.71 5.82 -3.72
N LYS A 35 1.06 7.08 -4.04
CA LYS A 35 1.23 8.14 -3.03
C LYS A 35 -0.03 8.32 -2.17
N ARG A 36 -1.20 8.35 -2.80
CA ARG A 36 -2.49 8.43 -2.10
C ARG A 36 -2.75 7.20 -1.22
N MET A 37 -2.37 6.01 -1.70
CA MET A 37 -2.50 4.76 -0.94
C MET A 37 -1.57 4.74 0.28
N LEU A 38 -0.34 5.24 0.19
CA LEU A 38 0.60 5.31 1.32
C LEU A 38 0.07 6.24 2.44
N ASN A 39 -0.48 7.40 2.07
CA ASN A 39 -1.11 8.32 3.03
C ASN A 39 -2.34 7.69 3.72
N ASP A 40 -3.18 6.99 2.96
CA ASP A 40 -4.34 6.29 3.52
C ASP A 40 -3.92 5.10 4.39
N LEU A 41 -2.83 4.41 4.05
CA LEU A 41 -2.28 3.29 4.83
C LEU A 41 -1.89 3.72 6.25
N ALA A 42 -1.30 4.92 6.40
CA ALA A 42 -0.91 5.48 7.69
C ALA A 42 -2.10 5.68 8.65
N ILE A 43 -3.32 5.74 8.13
CA ILE A 43 -4.55 6.01 8.90
C ILE A 43 -5.45 4.77 8.98
N ASN A 44 -5.60 4.04 7.87
CA ASN A 44 -6.57 2.99 7.69
C ASN A 44 -5.93 1.69 7.20
N PRO A 45 -4.91 1.09 7.84
CA PRO A 45 -4.13 0.01 7.20
C PRO A 45 -4.90 -1.30 6.98
N ARG A 46 -6.07 -1.51 7.61
CA ARG A 46 -6.84 -2.75 7.52
C ARG A 46 -8.04 -2.62 6.57
N ARG A 47 -9.27 -2.77 7.08
CA ARG A 47 -10.52 -2.99 6.34
C ARG A 47 -10.96 -1.85 5.41
N TYR A 48 -10.58 -0.62 5.71
CA TYR A 48 -11.07 0.57 5.01
C TYR A 48 -9.99 1.23 4.18
N GLY A 49 -10.40 2.07 3.24
CA GLY A 49 -9.49 2.90 2.46
C GLY A 49 -9.31 2.46 1.02
N ILE A 50 -8.28 3.00 0.38
CA ILE A 50 -8.07 2.94 -1.07
C ILE A 50 -7.61 1.54 -1.49
N GLY A 51 -8.14 1.04 -2.60
CA GLY A 51 -7.65 -0.19 -3.22
C GLY A 51 -8.28 -1.48 -2.68
N LYS A 52 -9.44 -1.41 -2.02
CA LYS A 52 -10.18 -2.59 -1.52
C LYS A 52 -9.28 -3.55 -0.73
N PRO A 53 -8.80 -3.14 0.46
CA PRO A 53 -7.89 -3.95 1.26
C PRO A 53 -8.46 -5.35 1.53
N LYS A 54 -7.60 -6.37 1.41
CA LYS A 54 -7.94 -7.77 1.69
C LYS A 54 -6.86 -8.42 2.55
N PRO A 55 -7.23 -9.18 3.59
CA PRO A 55 -6.26 -9.96 4.36
C PRO A 55 -5.72 -11.12 3.53
N LEU A 56 -4.41 -11.36 3.62
CA LEU A 56 -3.70 -12.45 2.95
C LEU A 56 -3.56 -13.65 3.90
N LYS A 57 -4.56 -14.53 3.90
CA LYS A 57 -4.74 -15.62 4.88
C LYS A 57 -3.60 -16.65 4.95
N HIS A 58 -2.81 -16.82 3.88
CA HIS A 58 -1.80 -17.88 3.78
C HIS A 58 -0.36 -17.41 4.00
N ARG A 59 -0.15 -16.11 4.30
CA ARG A 59 1.20 -15.54 4.49
C ARG A 59 1.69 -15.58 5.94
N GLY A 60 0.83 -15.96 6.90
CA GLY A 60 1.10 -15.78 8.33
C GLY A 60 1.10 -14.29 8.73
N GLY A 61 0.83 -13.97 9.99
CA GLY A 61 0.84 -12.58 10.47
C GLY A 61 -0.34 -11.71 10.00
N ASP A 62 -0.25 -10.40 10.27
CA ASP A 62 -1.27 -9.39 9.91
C ASP A 62 -0.95 -8.79 8.53
N VAL A 63 -1.00 -9.63 7.51
CA VAL A 63 -0.59 -9.28 6.14
C VAL A 63 -1.81 -8.96 5.26
N TRP A 64 -1.68 -7.90 4.46
CA TRP A 64 -2.75 -7.35 3.64
C TRP A 64 -2.29 -7.06 2.21
N SER A 65 -3.26 -7.01 1.31
CA SER A 65 -3.08 -6.58 -0.07
C SER A 65 -4.09 -5.51 -0.43
N ARG A 66 -3.65 -4.49 -1.19
CA ARG A 66 -4.49 -3.49 -1.84
C ARG A 66 -4.26 -3.45 -3.34
N ARG A 67 -5.32 -3.15 -4.08
CA ARG A 67 -5.32 -3.01 -5.52
C ARG A 67 -4.86 -1.62 -5.96
N ILE A 68 -3.72 -1.58 -6.65
CA ILE A 68 -3.26 -0.38 -7.36
C ILE A 68 -4.09 -0.28 -8.64
N ASP A 69 -3.93 -1.19 -9.58
CA ASP A 69 -4.76 -1.27 -10.80
C ASP A 69 -5.17 -2.74 -11.08
N GLU A 70 -5.51 -3.10 -12.31
CA GLU A 70 -5.86 -4.50 -12.61
C GLU A 70 -4.67 -5.44 -12.44
N ARG A 71 -3.45 -4.99 -12.77
CA ARG A 71 -2.21 -5.75 -12.80
C ARG A 71 -1.46 -5.76 -11.46
N TYR A 72 -1.34 -4.61 -10.82
CA TYR A 72 -0.46 -4.40 -9.67
C TYR A 72 -1.20 -4.42 -8.33
N ARG A 73 -0.53 -4.94 -7.31
CA ARG A 73 -1.00 -5.01 -5.92
C ARG A 73 0.09 -4.50 -4.99
N MET A 74 -0.31 -3.73 -3.99
CA MET A 74 0.53 -3.37 -2.86
C MET A 74 0.29 -4.41 -1.76
N ALA A 75 1.32 -5.17 -1.40
CA ALA A 75 1.30 -6.08 -0.26
C ALA A 75 2.09 -5.46 0.90
N TYR A 76 1.58 -5.59 2.13
CA TYR A 76 2.23 -5.06 3.34
C TYR A 76 1.82 -5.86 4.56
N GLU A 77 2.63 -5.76 5.61
CA GLU A 77 2.38 -6.27 6.95
C GLU A 77 2.17 -5.08 7.90
N ILE A 78 1.40 -5.28 8.98
CA ILE A 78 1.11 -4.27 10.01
C ILE A 78 1.78 -4.63 11.33
#